data_AF-A0A7X5QUZ1-F1
#
_entry.id   AF-A0A7X5QUZ1-F1
#
_cell.length_a   1.000
_cell.length_b   1.000
_cell.length_c   1.000
_cell.angle_alpha   90.00
_cell.angle_beta   90.00
_cell.angle_gamma   90.00
#
_symmetry.space_group_name_H-M   'P 1'
#
loop_
_entity.id
_entity.type
_entity.pdbx_description
1 polymer ?
#
loop_
_entity_poly.entity_id
_entity_poly.type
_entity_poly.pdbx_seq_one_letter_code
_entity_poly.pdbx_strand_id
1 'polypeptide(L)'
;MKVFGAICLSILLLAVIASAIGVVWTRHESRVLFVELSRLQTQKDDLGVEYGRLELEQATYAEPARIDAEARGKLGMFTPKPQDIQLVRR
;
A
#
# COMPACT_ATOMS: atom_id res chain seq x y z
N MET A 1 45.96 44.31 13.56
CA MET A 1 45.23 43.53 14.59
C MET A 1 43.72 43.77 14.56
N LYS A 2 43.22 45.02 14.66
CA LYS A 2 41.77 45.34 14.64
C LYS A 2 41.02 44.86 13.38
N VAL A 3 41.64 44.99 12.20
CA VAL A 3 41.04 44.57 10.92
C VAL A 3 40.82 43.07 10.83
N PHE A 4 41.76 42.26 11.36
CA PHE A 4 41.63 40.81 11.37
C PHE A 4 40.46 40.34 12.26
N GLY A 5 40.31 40.97 13.43
CA GLY A 5 39.17 40.70 14.32
C GLY A 5 37.82 41.07 13.68
N ALA A 6 37.76 42.22 12.97
CA ALA A 6 36.55 42.63 12.27
C ALA A 6 36.15 41.63 11.16
N ILE A 7 37.13 41.15 10.38
CA ILE A 7 36.90 40.15 9.32
C ILE A 7 36.38 38.84 9.92
N CYS A 8 37.03 38.31 10.96
CA CYS A 8 36.56 37.10 11.64
C CYS A 8 35.14 37.25 12.19
N LEU A 9 34.80 38.39 12.79
CA LEU A 9 33.46 38.66 13.31
C LEU A 9 32.41 38.66 12.18
N SER A 10 32.71 39.30 11.05
CA SER A 10 31.80 39.32 9.90
C SER A 10 31.59 37.93 9.29
N ILE A 11 32.63 37.10 9.21
CA ILE A 11 32.52 35.72 8.72
C ILE A 11 31.64 34.90 9.67
N LEU A 12 31.85 35.03 10.99
CA LEU A 12 31.05 34.32 11.98
C LEU A 12 29.57 34.73 11.91
N LEU A 13 29.30 36.02 11.76
CA LEU A 13 27.94 36.54 11.59
C LEU A 13 27.27 35.94 10.35
N LEU A 14 27.97 35.92 9.22
CA LEU A 14 27.45 35.32 7.99
C LEU A 14 27.20 33.82 8.14
N ALA A 15 28.10 33.09 8.80
CA ALA A 15 27.94 31.67 9.07
C ALA A 15 26.70 31.38 9.93
N VAL A 16 26.45 32.19 10.96
CA VAL A 16 25.25 32.07 11.82
C VAL A 16 23.98 32.33 11.04
N ILE A 17 23.95 33.38 10.20
CA ILE A 17 22.78 33.70 9.36
C ILE A 17 22.52 32.57 8.36
N ALA A 18 23.56 32.07 7.69
CA ALA A 18 23.44 30.96 6.76
C ALA A 18 22.92 29.69 7.45
N SER A 19 23.41 29.39 8.66
CA SER A 19 22.92 28.27 9.47
C SER A 19 21.44 28.43 9.83
N ALA A 20 21.03 29.62 10.29
CA ALA A 20 19.64 29.90 10.64
C ALA A 20 18.70 29.69 9.44
N ILE A 21 19.07 30.20 8.26
CA ILE A 21 18.30 30.02 7.02
C ILE A 21 18.25 28.53 6.65
N GLY A 22 19.39 27.82 6.75
CA GLY A 22 19.45 26.38 6.47
C GLY A 22 18.52 25.55 7.38
N VAL A 23 18.43 25.88 8.67
CA VAL A 23 17.51 25.21 9.59
C VAL A 23 16.04 25.44 9.21
N VAL A 24 15.68 26.67 8.82
CA VAL A 24 14.31 26.97 8.38
C VAL A 24 13.99 26.23 7.09
N TRP A 25 14.92 26.23 6.13
CA TRP A 25 14.76 25.55 4.85
C TRP A 25 14.57 24.04 5.04
N THR A 26 15.46 23.40 5.79
CA THR A 26 15.37 21.95 6.08
C THR A 26 14.08 21.58 6.80
N ARG A 27 13.60 22.43 7.72
CA ARG A 27 12.29 22.23 8.38
C ARG A 27 11.12 22.36 7.41
N HIS A 28 11.17 23.34 6.50
CA HIS A 28 10.14 23.52 5.50
C HIS A 28 10.08 22.32 4.54
N GLU A 29 11.23 21.93 3.99
CA GLU A 29 11.36 20.79 3.08
C GLU A 29 10.90 19.49 3.73
N SER A 30 11.32 19.25 4.98
CA SER A 30 10.87 18.08 5.75
C SER A 30 9.35 18.04 5.90
N ARG A 31 8.70 19.19 6.10
CA ARG A 31 7.23 19.26 6.20
C ARG A 31 6.56 18.94 4.85
N VAL A 32 7.09 19.47 3.75
CA VAL A 32 6.55 19.20 2.39
C VAL A 32 6.67 17.72 2.06
N LEU A 33 7.86 17.14 2.23
CA LEU A 33 8.10 15.72 1.98
C LEU A 33 7.25 14.82 2.87
N PHE A 34 7.04 15.19 4.14
CA PHE A 34 6.18 14.44 5.05
C PHE A 34 4.72 14.43 4.59
N VAL A 35 4.20 15.55 4.10
CA VAL A 35 2.83 15.63 3.57
C VAL A 35 2.69 14.75 2.32
N GLU A 36 3.67 14.79 1.42
CA GLU A 36 3.66 13.94 0.23
C GLU A 36 3.71 12.45 0.59
N LEU A 37 4.61 12.07 1.50
CA LEU A 37 4.72 10.70 1.99
C LEU A 37 3.41 10.24 2.64
N SER A 38 2.80 11.07 3.49
CA SER A 38 1.52 10.77 4.10
C SER A 38 0.43 10.56 3.05
N ARG A 39 0.41 11.36 1.98
CA ARG A 39 -0.56 11.20 0.89
C ARG A 39 -0.40 9.87 0.16
N LEU A 40 0.83 9.50 -0.19
CA LEU A 40 1.10 8.21 -0.85
C LEU A 40 0.76 7.03 0.06
N GLN A 41 1.02 7.16 1.36
CA GLN A 41 0.68 6.13 2.34
C GLN A 41 -0.84 5.89 2.41
N THR A 42 -1.63 6.97 2.48
CA THR A 42 -3.10 6.86 2.45
C THR A 42 -3.59 6.19 1.17
N GLN A 43 -3.05 6.56 0.00
CA GLN A 43 -3.42 5.92 -1.27
C GLN A 43 -3.11 4.42 -1.29
N LYS A 44 -1.97 4.02 -0.73
CA LYS A 44 -1.60 2.61 -0.60
C LYS A 44 -2.57 1.87 0.32
N ASP A 45 -2.92 2.47 1.46
CA ASP A 45 -3.81 1.85 2.44
C ASP A 45 -5.23 1.67 1.85
N ASP A 46 -5.75 2.67 1.14
CA ASP A 46 -7.02 2.59 0.41
C ASP A 46 -7.03 1.45 -0.62
N LEU A 47 -5.95 1.33 -1.40
CA LEU A 47 -5.80 0.25 -2.38
C LEU A 47 -5.72 -1.12 -1.70
N GLY A 48 -5.09 -1.21 -0.53
CA GLY A 48 -5.04 -2.43 0.27
C GLY A 48 -6.43 -2.87 0.76
N VAL A 49 -7.27 -1.92 1.17
CA VAL A 49 -8.66 -2.20 1.54
C VAL A 49 -9.46 -2.71 0.35
N GLU A 50 -9.34 -2.05 -0.81
CA GLU A 50 -10.02 -2.48 -2.04
C GLU A 50 -9.57 -3.89 -2.46
N TYR A 51 -8.26 -4.15 -2.43
CA TYR A 51 -7.71 -5.46 -2.74
C TYR A 51 -8.27 -6.55 -1.81
N GLY A 52 -8.32 -6.29 -0.50
CA GLY A 52 -8.92 -7.22 0.46
C GLY A 52 -10.41 -7.47 0.19
N ARG A 53 -11.17 -6.45 -0.22
CA ARG A 53 -12.57 -6.63 -0.64
C ARG A 53 -12.68 -7.54 -1.86
N LEU A 54 -11.84 -7.31 -2.87
CA LEU A 54 -11.82 -8.11 -4.08
C LEU A 54 -11.41 -9.56 -3.82
N GLU A 55 -10.48 -9.82 -2.90
CA GLU A 55 -10.13 -11.19 -2.50
C GLU A 55 -11.32 -11.92 -1.86
N LEU A 56 -12.08 -11.23 -1.01
CA LEU A 56 -13.31 -11.80 -0.43
C LEU A 56 -14.37 -12.07 -1.50
N GLU A 57 -14.57 -11.14 -2.43
CA GLU A 57 -15.47 -11.32 -3.58
C GLU A 57 -15.05 -12.56 -4.41
N GLN A 58 -13.77 -12.71 -4.72
CA GLN A 58 -13.25 -13.89 -5.44
C GLN A 58 -13.45 -15.18 -4.66
N ALA A 59 -13.20 -15.19 -3.35
CA ALA A 59 -13.42 -16.36 -2.51
C ALA A 59 -14.89 -16.81 -2.55
N THR A 60 -15.84 -15.87 -2.56
CA THR A 60 -17.27 -16.17 -2.73
C THR A 60 -17.59 -16.70 -4.14
N TYR A 61 -16.96 -16.18 -5.20
CA TYR A 61 -17.17 -16.70 -6.55
C TYR A 61 -16.55 -18.09 -6.78
N ALA A 62 -15.46 -18.40 -6.09
CA ALA A 62 -14.80 -19.70 -6.10
C ALA A 62 -15.51 -20.73 -5.19
N GLU A 63 -16.59 -20.35 -4.53
CA GLU A 63 -17.29 -21.23 -3.61
C GLU A 63 -17.87 -22.44 -4.37
N PRO A 64 -17.55 -23.68 -3.96
CA PRO A 64 -17.95 -24.89 -4.67
C PRO A 64 -19.45 -24.99 -4.92
N ALA A 65 -20.28 -24.38 -4.05
CA ALA A 65 -21.72 -24.29 -4.19
C ALA A 65 -22.17 -23.66 -5.52
N ARG A 66 -21.42 -22.67 -6.03
CA ARG A 66 -21.70 -22.03 -7.32
C ARG A 66 -21.38 -22.96 -8.48
N ILE A 67 -20.23 -23.65 -8.41
CA ILE A 67 -19.83 -24.67 -9.40
C ILE A 67 -20.87 -25.80 -9.45
N ASP A 68 -21.32 -26.26 -8.28
CA ASP A 68 -22.31 -27.33 -8.12
C ASP A 68 -23.69 -26.93 -8.67
N ALA A 69 -24.11 -25.67 -8.45
CA ALA A 69 -25.35 -25.13 -9.01
C ALA A 69 -25.28 -25.01 -10.54
N GLU A 70 -24.17 -24.52 -11.08
CA GLU A 70 -23.92 -24.41 -12.52
C GLU A 70 -23.88 -25.80 -13.18
N ALA A 71 -23.21 -26.77 -12.55
CA ALA A 71 -23.12 -28.15 -13.02
C ALA A 71 -24.49 -28.83 -13.03
N ARG A 72 -25.30 -28.65 -11.98
CA ARG A 72 -26.68 -29.16 -11.94
C ARG A 72 -27.59 -28.48 -12.96
N GLY A 73 -27.49 -27.16 -13.09
CA GLY A 73 -28.40 -26.37 -13.92
C GLY A 73 -28.08 -26.39 -15.42
N LYS A 74 -26.81 -26.22 -15.80
CA LYS A 74 -26.39 -26.09 -17.20
C LYS A 74 -25.89 -27.41 -17.80
N LEU A 75 -25.20 -28.22 -17.02
CA LEU A 75 -24.66 -29.51 -17.48
C LEU A 75 -25.59 -30.69 -17.16
N GLY A 76 -26.68 -30.44 -16.44
CA GLY A 76 -27.63 -31.48 -16.04
C GLY A 76 -27.01 -32.54 -15.13
N MET A 77 -25.88 -32.24 -14.48
CA MET A 77 -25.23 -33.19 -13.57
C MET A 77 -26.14 -33.44 -12.37
N PHE A 78 -26.24 -34.68 -11.93
CA PHE A 78 -27.01 -35.07 -10.75
C PHE A 78 -26.20 -36.05 -9.93
N THR A 79 -26.46 -36.12 -8.62
CA THR A 79 -25.80 -37.09 -7.76
C THR A 79 -26.26 -38.50 -8.16
N PRO A 80 -25.36 -39.40 -8.59
CA PRO A 80 -25.73 -40.75 -9.00
C PRO A 80 -26.33 -41.52 -7.82
N LYS A 81 -27.32 -42.37 -8.09
CA LYS A 81 -27.92 -43.21 -7.05
C LYS A 81 -26.95 -44.32 -6.69
N PRO A 82 -27.05 -44.93 -5.49
CA PRO A 82 -26.15 -46.02 -5.07
C PRO A 82 -26.06 -47.18 -6.08
N GLN A 83 -27.13 -47.42 -6.82
CA GLN A 83 -27.25 -48.44 -7.87
C GLN A 83 -26.51 -48.11 -9.18
N ASP A 84 -26.12 -46.84 -9.39
CA ASP A 84 -25.42 -46.38 -10.60
C ASP A 84 -23.89 -46.33 -10.39
N ILE A 85 -23.41 -46.66 -9.19
CA ILE A 85 -22.00 -46.58 -8.81
C ILE A 85 -21.35 -47.96 -9.01
N GLN A 86 -20.44 -48.08 -9.99
CA GLN A 86 -19.57 -49.25 -10.16
C GLN A 86 -18.16 -48.96 -9.64
N LEU A 87 -17.70 -49.77 -8.69
CA LEU A 87 -16.35 -49.74 -8.15
C LEU A 87 -15.41 -50.54 -9.04
N VAL A 88 -14.59 -49.86 -9.83
CA VAL A 88 -13.54 -50.50 -10.63
C VAL A 88 -12.34 -50.76 -9.74
N ARG A 89 -12.08 -52.04 -9.44
CA ARG A 89 -10.88 -52.47 -8.70
C ARG A 89 -9.71 -52.58 -9.70
N ARG A 90 -8.59 -51.92 -9.40
CA ARG A 90 -7.31 -52.16 -10.09
C ARG A 90 -6.79 -53.54 -9.78
#